data_AF-A0A6G6X8M5-F1
#
_entry.id   AF-A0A6G6X8M5-F1
#
_cell.length_a   1.000
_cell.length_b   1.000
_cell.length_c   1.000
_cell.angle_alpha   90.00
_cell.angle_beta   90.00
_cell.angle_gamma   90.00
#
_symmetry.space_group_name_H-M   'P 1'
#
loop_
_entity.id
_entity.type
_entity.pdbx_description
1 polymer ?
#
loop_
_entity_poly.entity_id
_entity_poly.type
_entity_poly.pdbx_seq_one_letter_code
_entity_poly.pdbx_strand_id
1 'polypeptide(L)'
;MFKTALITRLVAHCGFSAVLFEASFFEFVQLDRARRADRPVMPDQIATAVGGLWKFDEEFQPLLAYLAEQATNGAIRLGGFDFQLGGAGQDFTNFGVIAELSGELVPVERENCRKAFRDLLFKGSNSERRQAVALCLEAIGALPVSADTDVRRERQEMLANLSAFAAANSADANSYSTSRDQEMFANFQRWMARWPAKTKAIVWTANSHAARAASPQTL
;
A
#
# COMPACT_ATOMS: atom_id res chain seq x y z
N MET A 1 2.27 10.76 22.46
CA MET A 1 0.85 10.37 22.32
C MET A 1 0.66 8.88 22.63
N PHE A 2 -0.57 8.47 22.96
CA PHE A 2 -0.89 7.10 23.42
C PHE A 2 -0.57 6.00 22.38
N LYS A 3 -1.01 6.12 21.12
CA LYS A 3 -0.80 5.07 20.10
C LYS A 3 0.68 4.88 19.78
N THR A 4 1.47 5.96 19.74
CA THR A 4 2.92 5.87 19.49
C THR A 4 3.64 5.15 20.64
N ALA A 5 3.35 5.51 21.89
CA ALA A 5 3.89 4.81 23.06
C ALA A 5 3.46 3.34 23.13
N LEU A 6 2.20 3.05 22.75
CA LEU A 6 1.68 1.69 22.69
C LEU A 6 2.46 0.83 21.69
N ILE A 7 2.73 1.34 20.47
CA ILE A 7 3.52 0.60 19.48
C ILE A 7 4.90 0.27 20.03
N THR A 8 5.62 1.27 20.57
CA THR A 8 6.96 1.07 21.14
C THR A 8 6.93 -0.01 22.22
N ARG A 9 5.94 0.02 23.11
CA ARG A 9 5.79 -0.98 24.17
C ARG A 9 5.50 -2.39 23.63
N LEU A 10 4.59 -2.50 22.65
CA LEU A 10 4.21 -3.79 22.06
C LEU A 10 5.36 -4.45 21.33
N VAL A 11 6.17 -3.67 20.61
CA VAL A 11 7.38 -4.16 19.94
C VAL A 11 8.43 -4.57 20.97
N ALA A 12 8.81 -3.66 21.87
CA ALA A 12 9.92 -3.90 22.79
C ALA A 12 9.65 -4.99 23.85
N HIS A 13 8.39 -5.23 24.22
CA HIS A 13 8.09 -6.08 25.38
C HIS A 13 7.00 -7.11 25.18
N CYS A 14 6.27 -7.08 24.06
CA CYS A 14 5.17 -8.02 23.81
C CYS A 14 5.41 -8.91 22.58
N GLY A 15 6.61 -8.83 21.98
CA GLY A 15 6.99 -9.68 20.84
C GLY A 15 6.22 -9.38 19.56
N PHE A 16 5.68 -8.17 19.41
CA PHE A 16 5.16 -7.73 18.11
C PHE A 16 6.32 -7.44 17.17
N SER A 17 6.30 -8.08 16.01
CA SER A 17 7.39 -8.07 15.03
C SER A 17 6.95 -7.56 13.67
N ALA A 18 5.77 -6.94 13.61
CA ALA A 18 5.26 -6.27 12.42
C ALA A 18 4.29 -5.14 12.75
N VAL A 19 4.30 -4.09 11.92
CA VAL A 19 3.35 -2.99 11.96
C VAL A 19 2.79 -2.79 10.56
N LEU A 20 1.47 -2.86 10.43
CA LEU A 20 0.72 -2.60 9.20
C LEU A 20 -0.05 -1.29 9.34
N PHE A 21 0.01 -0.44 8.32
CA PHE A 21 -0.67 0.85 8.26
C PHE A 21 -1.81 0.84 7.24
N GLU A 22 -2.93 1.46 7.60
CA GLU A 22 -3.97 1.92 6.67
C GLU A 22 -3.39 3.07 5.83
N ALA A 23 -2.50 2.69 4.93
CA ALA A 23 -1.71 3.55 4.07
C ALA A 23 -1.28 2.75 2.84
N SER A 24 -0.66 3.44 1.89
CA SER A 24 -0.38 2.92 0.56
C SER A 24 0.36 1.59 0.55
N PHE A 25 -0.25 0.54 0.00
CA PHE A 25 0.37 -0.75 -0.20
C PHE A 25 1.69 -0.65 -0.98
N PHE A 26 1.70 0.17 -2.03
CA PHE A 26 2.82 0.26 -2.97
C PHE A 26 4.07 0.90 -2.38
N GLU A 27 3.94 1.94 -1.54
CA GLU A 27 5.12 2.53 -0.88
C GLU A 27 5.80 1.53 0.05
N PHE A 28 5.03 0.69 0.75
CA PHE A 28 5.61 -0.36 1.60
C PHE A 28 6.24 -1.51 0.81
N VAL A 29 5.89 -1.71 -0.47
CA VAL A 29 6.64 -2.62 -1.35
C VAL A 29 8.09 -2.14 -1.50
N GLN A 30 8.34 -0.84 -1.63
CA GLN A 30 9.71 -0.31 -1.71
C GLN A 30 10.49 -0.52 -0.41
N LEU A 31 9.83 -0.40 0.75
CA LEU A 31 10.43 -0.69 2.04
C LEU A 31 10.79 -2.18 2.18
N ASP A 32 9.92 -3.09 1.77
CA ASP A 32 10.25 -4.53 1.79
C ASP A 32 11.37 -4.87 0.80
N ARG A 33 11.41 -4.25 -0.38
CA ARG A 33 12.54 -4.37 -1.32
C ARG A 33 13.86 -3.89 -0.70
N ALA A 34 13.86 -2.74 -0.03
CA ALA A 34 15.04 -2.24 0.67
C ALA A 34 15.53 -3.26 1.70
N ARG A 35 14.62 -3.78 2.52
CA ARG A 35 14.93 -4.81 3.52
C ARG A 35 15.44 -6.12 2.91
N ARG A 36 14.83 -6.62 1.83
CA ARG A 36 15.28 -7.84 1.12
C ARG A 36 16.66 -7.68 0.51
N ALA A 37 17.07 -6.45 0.21
CA ALA A 37 18.39 -6.11 -0.30
C ALA A 37 19.37 -5.67 0.80
N ASP A 38 19.05 -5.93 2.09
CA ASP A 38 19.84 -5.52 3.26
C ASP A 38 20.21 -4.02 3.27
N ARG A 39 19.33 -3.19 2.70
CA ARG A 39 19.47 -1.74 2.75
C ARG A 39 18.74 -1.18 3.96
N PRO A 40 19.33 -0.20 4.66
CA PRO A 40 18.69 0.41 5.82
C PRO A 40 17.42 1.16 5.41
N VAL A 41 16.42 1.13 6.29
CA VAL A 41 15.15 1.83 6.12
C VAL A 41 15.25 3.19 6.79
N MET A 42 15.01 4.26 6.04
CA MET A 42 15.12 5.62 6.54
C MET A 42 13.78 6.17 7.05
N PRO A 43 13.77 7.07 8.05
CA PRO A 43 12.54 7.66 8.57
C PRO A 43 11.69 8.38 7.52
N ASP A 44 12.32 9.03 6.53
CA ASP A 44 11.65 9.75 5.44
C ASP A 44 10.93 8.81 4.46
N GLN A 45 11.46 7.61 4.24
CA GLN A 45 10.81 6.56 3.46
C GLN A 45 9.55 6.07 4.17
N ILE A 46 9.61 5.86 5.49
CA ILE A 46 8.43 5.51 6.29
C ILE A 46 7.42 6.65 6.29
N ALA A 47 7.88 7.90 6.47
CA ALA A 47 7.04 9.09 6.46
C ALA A 47 6.27 9.22 5.14
N THR A 48 6.94 8.96 4.02
CA THR A 48 6.33 8.93 2.70
C THR A 48 5.32 7.79 2.59
N ALA A 49 5.68 6.59 3.05
CA ALA A 49 4.82 5.41 2.98
C ALA A 49 3.52 5.53 3.79
N VAL A 50 3.56 6.11 4.99
CA VAL A 50 2.36 6.34 5.81
C VAL A 50 1.48 7.47 5.26
N GLY A 51 2.03 8.35 4.42
CA GLY A 51 1.30 9.42 3.75
C GLY A 51 1.15 10.70 4.57
N GLY A 52 0.68 11.76 3.89
CA GLY A 52 0.67 13.14 4.39
C GLY A 52 -0.04 13.36 5.73
N LEU A 53 -1.12 12.61 5.99
CA LEU A 53 -1.87 12.73 7.25
C LEU A 53 -0.99 12.48 8.48
N TRP A 54 -0.14 11.46 8.43
CA TRP A 54 0.73 11.07 9.53
C TRP A 54 2.13 11.68 9.42
N LYS A 55 2.60 11.91 8.19
CA LYS A 55 3.92 12.50 7.90
C LYS A 55 4.13 13.87 8.53
N PHE A 56 3.08 14.67 8.67
CA PHE A 56 3.18 16.03 9.21
C PHE A 56 2.65 16.16 10.64
N ASP A 57 2.16 15.07 11.21
CA ASP A 57 1.67 15.05 12.59
C ASP A 57 2.84 15.01 13.57
N GLU A 58 2.90 16.00 14.47
CA GLU A 58 3.97 16.14 15.48
C GLU A 58 4.00 14.96 16.45
N GLU A 59 2.83 14.42 16.80
CA GLU A 59 2.72 13.30 17.73
C GLU A 59 3.19 11.97 17.12
N PHE A 60 3.14 11.86 15.79
CA PHE A 60 3.60 10.72 15.01
C PHE A 60 5.11 10.78 14.71
N GLN A 61 5.72 11.97 14.62
CA GLN A 61 7.14 12.13 14.26
C GLN A 61 8.10 11.22 15.05
N PRO A 62 8.00 11.09 16.39
CA PRO A 62 8.93 10.25 17.14
C PRO A 62 8.83 8.77 16.76
N LEU A 63 7.66 8.32 16.29
CA LEU A 63 7.47 6.94 15.88
C LEU A 63 8.19 6.63 14.56
N LEU A 64 8.37 7.60 13.66
CA LEU A 64 9.07 7.40 12.38
C LEU A 64 10.52 6.96 12.59
N ALA A 65 11.25 7.66 13.47
CA ALA A 65 12.63 7.32 13.80
C ALA A 65 12.73 5.94 14.46
N TYR A 66 11.84 5.66 15.42
CA TYR A 66 11.79 4.35 16.08
C TYR A 66 11.52 3.21 15.09
N LEU A 67 10.53 3.35 14.21
CA LEU A 67 10.20 2.31 13.23
C LEU A 67 11.34 2.09 12.24
N ALA A 68 12.03 3.15 11.81
CA ALA A 68 13.18 3.06 10.91
C ALA A 68 14.33 2.26 11.54
N GLU A 69 14.65 2.54 12.80
CA GLU A 69 15.65 1.79 13.56
C GLU A 69 15.27 0.30 13.68
N GLN A 70 14.03 0.03 14.14
CA GLN A 70 13.58 -1.34 14.34
C GLN A 70 13.50 -2.13 13.02
N ALA A 71 13.08 -1.48 11.93
CA ALA A 71 13.02 -2.12 10.61
C ALA A 71 14.42 -2.38 10.04
N THR A 72 15.35 -1.43 10.19
CA THR A 72 16.75 -1.56 9.76
C THR A 72 17.45 -2.70 10.50
N ASN A 73 17.20 -2.84 11.80
CA ASN A 73 17.75 -3.93 12.61
C ASN A 73 17.05 -5.29 12.39
N GLY A 74 16.04 -5.35 11.51
CA GLY A 74 15.26 -6.56 11.23
C GLY A 74 14.32 -6.99 12.37
N ALA A 75 14.15 -6.16 13.41
CA ALA A 75 13.31 -6.46 14.57
C ALA A 75 11.81 -6.39 14.21
N ILE A 76 11.43 -5.51 13.30
CA ILE A 76 10.05 -5.41 12.79
C ILE A 76 10.00 -5.44 11.27
N ARG A 77 8.82 -5.80 10.76
CA ARG A 77 8.44 -5.63 9.35
C ARG A 77 7.37 -4.56 9.24
N LEU A 78 7.37 -3.85 8.12
CA LEU A 78 6.45 -2.76 7.86
C LEU A 78 5.61 -3.09 6.63
N GLY A 79 4.31 -2.75 6.67
CA GLY A 79 3.39 -2.98 5.56
C GLY A 79 2.33 -1.89 5.46
N GLY A 80 1.85 -1.62 4.26
CA GLY A 80 0.69 -0.81 3.97
C GLY A 80 -0.37 -1.71 3.37
N PHE A 81 -1.63 -1.53 3.72
CA PHE A 81 -2.69 -2.40 3.21
C PHE A 81 -3.78 -1.66 2.43
N ASP A 82 -3.66 -0.34 2.26
CA ASP A 82 -4.60 0.41 1.43
C ASP A 82 -4.13 0.47 -0.03
N PHE A 83 -5.00 0.15 -0.98
CA PHE A 83 -4.70 0.24 -2.41
C PHE A 83 -4.78 1.66 -2.97
N GLN A 84 -5.20 2.63 -2.14
CA GLN A 84 -5.40 4.01 -2.59
C GLN A 84 -4.15 4.62 -3.23
N LEU A 85 -4.40 5.35 -4.32
CA LEU A 85 -3.47 6.24 -4.99
C LEU A 85 -3.82 7.69 -4.68
N GLY A 86 -2.88 8.62 -4.91
CA GLY A 86 -3.11 10.06 -4.77
C GLY A 86 -2.61 10.67 -3.47
N GLY A 87 -1.92 9.90 -2.63
CA GLY A 87 -1.29 10.43 -1.44
C GLY A 87 -0.21 11.45 -1.77
N ALA A 88 -0.17 12.55 -1.02
CA ALA A 88 0.82 13.60 -1.19
C ALA A 88 2.24 13.08 -0.92
N GLY A 89 3.15 13.27 -1.88
CA GLY A 89 4.54 12.85 -1.80
C GLY A 89 4.79 11.35 -2.02
N GLN A 90 3.78 10.57 -2.39
CA GLN A 90 3.89 9.13 -2.67
C GLN A 90 4.18 8.86 -4.15
N ASP A 91 5.36 9.30 -4.60
CA ASP A 91 5.71 9.30 -6.02
C ASP A 91 5.80 7.88 -6.61
N PHE A 92 6.24 6.89 -5.82
CA PHE A 92 6.28 5.53 -6.31
C PHE A 92 4.85 5.02 -6.54
N THR A 93 3.95 5.19 -5.57
CA THR A 93 2.54 4.87 -5.75
C THR A 93 1.93 5.59 -6.95
N ASN A 94 2.07 6.93 -7.01
CA ASN A 94 1.37 7.76 -7.99
C ASN A 94 1.91 7.62 -9.42
N PHE A 95 3.19 7.29 -9.59
CA PHE A 95 3.85 7.26 -10.89
C PHE A 95 4.73 6.04 -11.11
N GLY A 96 5.53 5.69 -10.10
CA GLY A 96 6.54 4.63 -10.19
C GLY A 96 5.97 3.24 -10.48
N VAL A 97 4.88 2.84 -9.81
CA VAL A 97 4.25 1.52 -9.98
C VAL A 97 3.82 1.31 -11.42
N ILE A 98 3.12 2.28 -12.01
CA ILE A 98 2.68 2.18 -13.41
C ILE A 98 3.87 2.21 -14.35
N ALA A 99 4.85 3.08 -14.09
CA ALA A 99 6.06 3.15 -14.91
C ALA A 99 6.84 1.83 -14.92
N GLU A 100 6.87 1.13 -13.79
CA GLU A 100 7.51 -0.18 -13.62
C GLU A 100 6.70 -1.28 -14.33
N LEU A 101 5.41 -1.40 -14.02
CA LEU A 101 4.57 -2.49 -14.53
C LEU A 101 4.38 -2.44 -16.05
N SER A 102 4.32 -1.23 -16.62
CA SER A 102 4.23 -0.98 -18.07
C SER A 102 5.58 -0.94 -18.78
N GLY A 103 6.70 -1.15 -18.08
CA GLY A 103 8.06 -0.94 -18.59
C GLY A 103 8.37 -1.73 -19.87
N GLU A 104 7.84 -2.95 -19.97
CA GLU A 104 8.05 -3.90 -21.07
C GLU A 104 7.05 -3.75 -22.23
N LEU A 105 6.01 -2.91 -22.08
CA LEU A 105 5.11 -2.60 -23.19
C LEU A 105 5.86 -1.81 -24.29
N VAL A 106 5.35 -1.87 -25.52
CA VAL A 106 5.89 -1.04 -26.60
C VAL A 106 5.75 0.44 -26.23
N PRO A 107 6.63 1.34 -26.74
CA PRO A 107 6.73 2.71 -26.25
C PRO A 107 5.41 3.49 -26.21
N VAL A 108 4.55 3.31 -27.22
CA VAL A 108 3.24 3.98 -27.31
C VAL A 108 2.27 3.45 -26.25
N GLU A 109 2.16 2.14 -26.08
CA GLU A 109 1.29 1.53 -25.07
C GLU A 109 1.72 1.88 -23.65
N ARG A 110 3.03 1.87 -23.39
CA ARG A 110 3.61 2.28 -22.12
C ARG A 110 3.24 3.73 -21.75
N GLU A 111 3.34 4.66 -22.71
CA GLU A 111 2.97 6.05 -22.47
C GLU A 111 1.45 6.20 -22.27
N ASN A 112 0.65 5.50 -23.06
CA ASN A 112 -0.80 5.48 -22.91
C ASN A 112 -1.21 4.96 -21.53
N CYS A 113 -0.57 3.91 -21.03
CA CYS A 113 -0.76 3.38 -19.69
C CYS A 113 -0.48 4.44 -18.59
N ARG A 114 0.69 5.09 -18.66
CA ARG A 114 1.08 6.13 -17.71
C ARG A 114 0.09 7.29 -17.72
N LYS A 115 -0.31 7.73 -18.92
CA LYS A 115 -1.30 8.79 -19.10
C LYS A 115 -2.67 8.39 -18.54
N ALA A 116 -3.13 7.15 -18.79
CA ALA A 116 -4.45 6.69 -18.34
C ALA A 116 -4.58 6.76 -16.81
N PHE A 117 -3.60 6.23 -16.08
CA PHE A 117 -3.60 6.30 -14.62
C PHE A 117 -3.44 7.73 -14.10
N ARG A 118 -2.57 8.54 -14.72
CA ARG A 118 -2.42 9.96 -14.35
C ARG A 118 -3.74 10.73 -14.53
N ASP A 119 -4.42 10.51 -15.65
CA ASP A 119 -5.70 11.16 -15.93
C ASP A 119 -6.79 10.70 -14.97
N LEU A 120 -6.87 9.40 -14.66
CA LEU A 120 -7.80 8.90 -13.65
C LEU A 120 -7.55 9.57 -12.28
N LEU A 121 -6.28 9.70 -11.89
CA LEU A 121 -5.88 10.23 -10.59
C LEU A 121 -6.15 11.73 -10.44
N PHE A 122 -5.75 12.54 -11.43
CA PHE A 122 -5.76 14.00 -11.30
C PHE A 122 -6.93 14.70 -12.00
N LYS A 123 -7.63 14.02 -12.93
CA LYS A 123 -8.79 14.57 -13.64
C LYS A 123 -10.10 13.89 -13.24
N GLY A 124 -10.04 12.92 -12.33
CA GLY A 124 -11.16 12.13 -11.87
C GLY A 124 -11.65 11.09 -12.87
N SER A 125 -12.61 10.28 -12.42
CA SER A 125 -13.15 9.14 -13.18
C SER A 125 -14.24 9.55 -14.19
N ASN A 126 -14.13 9.02 -15.41
CA ASN A 126 -15.20 9.00 -16.42
C ASN A 126 -15.11 7.68 -17.23
N SER A 127 -16.09 7.41 -18.09
CA SER A 127 -16.12 6.15 -18.87
C SER A 127 -14.87 5.94 -19.72
N GLU A 128 -14.41 6.97 -20.42
CA GLU A 128 -13.22 6.93 -21.28
C GLU A 128 -11.94 6.60 -20.49
N ARG A 129 -11.71 7.28 -19.36
CA ARG A 129 -10.53 7.06 -18.51
C ARG A 129 -10.55 5.68 -17.86
N ARG A 130 -11.73 5.22 -17.42
CA ARG A 130 -11.88 3.86 -16.89
C ARG A 130 -11.56 2.81 -17.95
N GLN A 131 -12.04 3.01 -19.18
CA GLN A 131 -11.72 2.12 -20.29
C GLN A 131 -10.23 2.14 -20.62
N ALA A 132 -9.59 3.31 -20.65
CA ALA A 132 -8.15 3.42 -20.90
C ALA A 132 -7.32 2.71 -19.81
N VAL A 133 -7.72 2.81 -18.53
CA VAL A 133 -7.08 2.08 -17.43
C VAL A 133 -7.32 0.57 -17.54
N ALA A 134 -8.53 0.13 -17.91
CA ALA A 134 -8.83 -1.29 -18.11
C ALA A 134 -7.97 -1.90 -19.22
N LEU A 135 -7.87 -1.24 -20.37
CA LEU A 135 -7.01 -1.66 -21.49
C LEU A 135 -5.53 -1.70 -21.08
N CYS A 136 -5.08 -0.75 -20.27
CA CYS A 136 -3.73 -0.76 -19.74
C CYS A 136 -3.48 -1.98 -18.83
N LEU A 137 -4.40 -2.28 -17.90
CA LEU A 137 -4.28 -3.42 -17.00
C LEU A 137 -4.29 -4.76 -17.76
N GLU A 138 -5.11 -4.86 -18.81
CA GLU A 138 -5.12 -6.03 -19.71
C GLU A 138 -3.77 -6.20 -20.41
N ALA A 139 -3.23 -5.13 -21.01
CA ALA A 139 -1.93 -5.16 -21.67
C ALA A 139 -0.79 -5.55 -20.72
N ILE A 140 -0.78 -5.00 -19.50
CA ILE A 140 0.22 -5.35 -18.48
C ILE A 140 0.04 -6.81 -18.02
N GLY A 141 -1.21 -7.28 -17.91
CA GLY A 141 -1.53 -8.66 -17.52
C GLY A 141 -1.11 -9.71 -18.55
N ALA A 142 -1.03 -9.32 -19.83
CA ALA A 142 -0.58 -10.18 -20.92
C ALA A 142 0.96 -10.29 -21.03
N LEU A 143 1.70 -9.44 -20.32
CA LEU A 143 3.17 -9.49 -20.33
C LEU A 143 3.70 -10.78 -19.68
N PRO A 144 4.86 -11.27 -20.14
CA PRO A 144 5.53 -12.40 -19.51
C PRO A 144 5.73 -12.19 -18.00
N VAL A 145 5.55 -13.26 -17.23
CA VAL A 145 5.73 -13.21 -15.79
C VAL A 145 7.15 -13.65 -15.45
N SER A 146 7.81 -12.93 -14.55
CA SER A 146 9.14 -13.29 -14.05
C SER A 146 9.18 -14.73 -13.51
N ALA A 147 10.29 -15.43 -13.74
CA ALA A 147 10.57 -16.72 -13.14
C ALA A 147 10.85 -16.60 -11.63
N ASP A 148 11.33 -15.45 -11.18
CA ASP A 148 11.55 -15.14 -9.77
C ASP A 148 10.20 -15.07 -9.05
N THR A 149 10.03 -15.94 -8.04
CA THR A 149 8.78 -16.08 -7.31
C THR A 149 8.40 -14.84 -6.51
N ASP A 150 9.37 -14.12 -5.95
CA ASP A 150 9.11 -12.92 -5.17
C ASP A 150 8.71 -11.77 -6.07
N VAL A 151 9.43 -11.57 -7.19
CA VAL A 151 9.10 -10.55 -8.20
C VAL A 151 7.74 -10.82 -8.83
N ARG A 152 7.45 -12.08 -9.19
CA ARG A 152 6.15 -12.50 -9.72
C ARG A 152 5.02 -12.20 -8.74
N ARG A 153 5.17 -12.61 -7.48
CA ARG A 153 4.13 -12.41 -6.45
C ARG A 153 3.89 -10.92 -6.22
N GLU A 154 4.96 -10.14 -6.09
CA GLU A 154 4.87 -8.69 -5.90
C GLU A 154 4.19 -7.99 -7.07
N ARG A 155 4.54 -8.35 -8.32
CA ARG A 155 3.86 -7.88 -9.53
C ARG A 155 2.36 -8.20 -9.52
N GLN A 156 2.00 -9.43 -9.18
CA GLN A 156 0.60 -9.87 -9.11
C GLN A 156 -0.19 -9.07 -8.06
N GLU A 157 0.39 -8.84 -6.89
CA GLU A 157 -0.26 -8.08 -5.84
C GLU A 157 -0.40 -6.59 -6.19
N MET A 158 0.63 -5.98 -6.81
CA MET A 158 0.52 -4.60 -7.31
C MET A 158 -0.56 -4.49 -8.39
N LEU A 159 -0.63 -5.44 -9.33
CA LEU A 159 -1.69 -5.49 -10.35
C LEU A 159 -3.08 -5.65 -9.72
N ALA A 160 -3.24 -6.53 -8.73
CA ALA A 160 -4.50 -6.69 -8.01
C ALA A 160 -4.94 -5.39 -7.33
N ASN A 161 -4.02 -4.68 -6.69
CA ASN A 161 -4.28 -3.39 -6.05
C ASN A 161 -4.67 -2.29 -7.07
N LEU A 162 -4.02 -2.24 -8.23
CA LEU A 162 -4.40 -1.30 -9.30
C LEU A 162 -5.77 -1.60 -9.89
N SER A 163 -6.09 -2.89 -10.07
CA SER A 163 -7.43 -3.32 -10.50
C SER A 163 -8.49 -2.94 -9.48
N ALA A 164 -8.21 -3.14 -8.18
CA ALA A 164 -9.09 -2.70 -7.09
C ALA A 164 -9.31 -1.19 -7.12
N PHE A 165 -8.25 -0.40 -7.30
CA PHE A 165 -8.36 1.06 -7.44
C PHE A 165 -9.21 1.47 -8.64
N ALA A 166 -9.01 0.84 -9.80
CA ALA A 166 -9.79 1.14 -11.00
C ALA A 166 -11.28 0.79 -10.82
N ALA A 167 -11.58 -0.36 -10.21
CA ALA A 167 -12.94 -0.77 -9.88
C ALA A 167 -13.60 0.18 -8.88
N ALA A 168 -12.88 0.58 -7.82
CA ALA A 168 -13.33 1.54 -6.82
C ALA A 168 -13.69 2.90 -7.43
N ASN A 169 -12.95 3.35 -8.45
CA ASN A 169 -13.25 4.58 -9.21
C ASN A 169 -14.48 4.46 -10.14
N SER A 170 -15.10 3.28 -10.19
CA SER A 170 -16.32 3.00 -10.95
C SER A 170 -17.54 2.79 -10.05
N ALA A 171 -17.33 2.67 -8.74
CA ALA A 171 -18.33 2.27 -7.78
C ALA A 171 -19.08 3.47 -7.17
N ASP A 172 -20.30 3.23 -6.69
CA ASP A 172 -20.97 4.15 -5.76
C ASP A 172 -20.29 4.13 -4.37
N ALA A 173 -20.64 5.08 -3.51
CA ALA A 173 -19.98 5.25 -2.21
C ALA A 173 -20.09 4.03 -1.27
N ASN A 174 -21.21 3.31 -1.28
CA ASN A 174 -21.41 2.15 -0.41
C ASN A 174 -20.62 0.94 -0.91
N SER A 175 -20.68 0.71 -2.23
CA SER A 175 -19.89 -0.31 -2.91
C SER A 175 -18.38 -0.04 -2.77
N TYR A 176 -17.97 1.23 -2.81
CA TYR A 176 -16.60 1.67 -2.56
C TYR A 176 -16.12 1.30 -1.15
N SER A 177 -16.88 1.65 -0.09
CA SER A 177 -16.46 1.38 1.28
C SER A 177 -16.29 -0.13 1.53
N THR A 178 -17.24 -0.94 1.05
CA THR A 178 -17.20 -2.39 1.24
C THR A 178 -16.03 -3.04 0.48
N SER A 179 -15.81 -2.64 -0.77
CA SER A 179 -14.70 -3.16 -1.58
C SER A 179 -13.34 -2.71 -1.04
N ARG A 180 -13.23 -1.47 -0.52
CA ARG A 180 -12.01 -0.99 0.15
C ARG A 180 -11.65 -1.84 1.36
N ASP A 181 -12.60 -2.13 2.24
CA ASP A 181 -12.36 -2.97 3.42
C ASP A 181 -11.93 -4.40 3.05
N GLN A 182 -12.58 -4.99 2.05
CA GLN A 182 -12.24 -6.34 1.57
C GLN A 182 -10.82 -6.41 1.00
N GLU A 183 -10.43 -5.45 0.17
CA GLU A 183 -9.08 -5.41 -0.40
C GLU A 183 -8.02 -5.04 0.64
N MET A 184 -8.35 -4.17 1.61
CA MET A 184 -7.49 -3.90 2.76
C MET A 184 -7.21 -5.17 3.56
N PHE A 185 -8.24 -5.98 3.81
CA PHE A 185 -8.07 -7.26 4.48
C PHE A 185 -7.27 -8.26 3.62
N ALA A 186 -7.52 -8.32 2.31
CA ALA A 186 -6.75 -9.16 1.40
C ALA A 186 -5.26 -8.77 1.40
N ASN A 187 -4.94 -7.48 1.40
CA ASN A 187 -3.57 -6.98 1.53
C ASN A 187 -2.93 -7.32 2.87
N PHE A 188 -3.68 -7.20 3.97
CA PHE A 188 -3.21 -7.68 5.28
C PHE A 188 -2.85 -9.17 5.21
N GLN A 189 -3.69 -10.01 4.62
CA GLN A 189 -3.42 -11.44 4.46
C GLN A 189 -2.19 -11.71 3.58
N ARG A 190 -2.04 -10.97 2.48
CA ARG A 190 -0.87 -11.04 1.59
C ARG A 190 0.43 -10.73 2.35
N TRP A 191 0.45 -9.67 3.17
CA TRP A 191 1.59 -9.35 4.03
C TRP A 191 1.88 -10.45 5.06
N MET A 192 0.86 -10.91 5.77
CA MET A 192 1.03 -11.94 6.79
C MET A 192 1.53 -13.27 6.22
N ALA A 193 1.12 -13.64 5.00
CA ALA A 193 1.58 -14.84 4.31
C ALA A 193 3.08 -14.78 3.90
N ARG A 194 3.65 -13.57 3.76
CA ARG A 194 5.07 -13.37 3.41
C ARG A 194 6.00 -13.45 4.62
N TRP A 195 5.46 -13.30 5.82
CA TRP A 195 6.25 -13.17 7.03
C TRP A 195 6.36 -14.49 7.78
N PRO A 196 7.36 -14.65 8.68
CA PRO A 196 7.52 -15.87 9.44
C PRO A 196 6.24 -16.27 10.17
N ALA A 197 6.00 -17.59 10.24
CA ALA A 197 4.91 -18.13 11.03
C ALA A 197 4.96 -17.60 12.47
N LYS A 198 3.79 -17.28 13.05
CA LYS A 198 3.63 -16.66 14.38
C LYS A 198 4.03 -15.18 14.48
N THR A 199 4.24 -14.48 13.36
CA THR A 199 4.37 -13.02 13.37
C THR A 199 3.17 -12.38 14.10
N LYS A 200 3.44 -11.55 15.10
CA LYS A 200 2.43 -10.74 15.79
C LYS A 200 2.42 -9.34 15.16
N ALA A 201 1.31 -8.99 14.54
CA ALA A 201 1.15 -7.74 13.80
C ALA A 201 0.32 -6.72 14.58
N ILE A 202 0.79 -5.47 14.58
CA ILE A 202 0.02 -4.28 14.98
C ILE A 202 -0.66 -3.74 13.73
N VAL A 203 -1.95 -3.40 13.82
CA VAL A 203 -2.69 -2.75 12.72
C VAL A 203 -3.01 -1.31 13.12
N TRP A 204 -2.42 -0.35 12.41
CA TRP A 204 -2.68 1.08 12.56
C TRP A 204 -3.73 1.53 11.56
N THR A 205 -4.93 1.81 12.06
CA THR A 205 -6.09 2.16 11.22
C THR A 205 -7.09 3.00 12.01
N ALA A 206 -8.09 3.55 11.31
CA ALA A 206 -9.27 4.15 11.94
C ALA A 206 -10.12 3.10 12.68
N ASN A 207 -10.87 3.54 13.69
CA ASN A 207 -11.69 2.64 14.52
C ASN A 207 -12.73 1.87 13.70
N SER A 208 -13.26 2.45 12.63
CA SER A 208 -14.22 1.81 11.72
C SER A 208 -13.68 0.52 11.10
N HIS A 209 -12.39 0.50 10.75
CA HIS A 209 -11.74 -0.64 10.12
C HIS A 209 -11.19 -1.65 11.15
N ALA A 210 -10.96 -1.22 12.40
CA ALA A 210 -10.52 -2.10 13.49
C ALA A 210 -11.67 -2.81 14.21
N ALA A 211 -12.90 -2.29 14.10
CA ALA A 211 -14.04 -2.81 14.84
C ALA A 211 -14.45 -4.21 14.36
N ARG A 212 -14.91 -5.07 15.29
CA ARG A 212 -15.40 -6.42 14.95
C ARG A 212 -16.73 -6.41 14.19
N ALA A 213 -17.50 -5.33 14.34
CA ALA A 213 -18.78 -5.11 13.70
C ALA A 213 -18.92 -3.61 13.41
N ALA A 214 -19.75 -3.27 12.43
CA ALA A 214 -20.10 -1.88 12.16
C ALA A 214 -20.65 -1.23 13.43
N SER A 215 -20.15 -0.03 13.78
CA SER A 215 -20.78 0.77 14.82
C SER A 215 -22.24 1.03 14.42
N PRO A 216 -23.23 0.84 15.32
CA PRO A 216 -24.59 1.24 15.01
C PRO A 216 -24.58 2.72 14.67
N GLN A 217 -25.00 3.06 13.45
CA GLN A 217 -25.24 4.44 13.05
C GLN A 217 -26.39 4.94 13.93
N THR A 218 -26.08 5.74 14.95
CA THR A 218 -27.08 6.61 15.56
C THR A 218 -27.47 7.63 14.51
N LEU A 219 -28.66 7.44 13.93
CA LEU A 219 -29.41 8.43 13.16
C LEU A 219 -29.71 9.67 14.04
#